data_AF-A0A534ZCH0-F1
#
_entry.id   AF-A0A534ZCH0-F1
#
_cell.length_a   1.000
_cell.length_b   1.000
_cell.length_c   1.000
_cell.angle_alpha   90.00
_cell.angle_beta   90.00
_cell.angle_gamma   90.00
#
_symmetry.space_group_name_H-M   'P 1'
#
loop_
_entity.id
_entity.type
_entity.pdbx_description
1 polymer ?
#
loop_
_entity_poly.entity_id
_entity_poly.type
_entity_poly.pdbx_seq_one_letter_code
_entity_poly.pdbx_strand_id
1 'polypeptide(L)'
;MVESTLNYGKLHVADWGRPQNALMWLASLGIRLLDGAETTGDNLGGRLPALMEEAGFISVAEMDRLMTAFGTLALYRAAVPSAASPT
;
A
#
# COMPACT_ATOMS: atom_id res chain seq x y z
N MET A 1 23.35 -1.60 -20.95
CA MET A 1 22.63 -2.15 -19.77
C MET A 1 21.22 -2.43 -20.26
N VAL A 2 20.96 -3.66 -20.69
CA VAL A 2 19.66 -4.01 -21.28
C VAL A 2 18.71 -4.27 -20.12
N GLU A 3 17.82 -3.31 -19.87
CA GLU A 3 16.67 -3.53 -19.01
C GLU A 3 15.75 -4.49 -19.77
N SER A 4 15.96 -5.79 -19.57
CA SER A 4 15.09 -6.82 -20.14
C SER A 4 13.69 -6.54 -19.62
N THR A 5 12.85 -5.97 -20.49
CA THR A 5 11.46 -5.64 -20.20
C THR A 5 10.67 -6.94 -20.07
N LEU A 6 10.85 -7.63 -18.95
CA LEU A 6 9.90 -8.63 -18.50
C LEU A 6 8.56 -7.90 -18.36
N ASN A 7 7.55 -8.35 -19.10
CA ASN A 7 6.20 -7.80 -19.01
C ASN A 7 5.55 -8.30 -17.72
N TYR A 8 5.90 -7.70 -16.58
CA TYR A 8 5.17 -7.92 -15.33
C TYR A 8 3.99 -6.95 -15.24
N GLY A 9 2.83 -7.45 -14.79
CA GLY A 9 1.71 -6.60 -14.41
C GLY A 9 2.12 -5.69 -13.24
N LYS A 10 1.68 -4.44 -13.21
CA LYS A 10 1.96 -3.49 -12.12
C LYS A 10 0.70 -3.28 -11.28
N LEU A 11 0.85 -3.31 -9.96
CA LEU A 11 -0.18 -2.95 -9.00
C LEU A 11 0.18 -1.60 -8.38
N HIS A 12 -0.76 -0.66 -8.38
CA HIS A 12 -0.67 0.61 -7.68
C HIS A 12 -1.83 0.71 -6.68
N VAL A 13 -1.53 0.99 -5.42
CA VAL A 13 -2.52 1.11 -4.35
C VAL A 13 -2.38 2.47 -3.68
N ALA A 14 -3.51 3.13 -3.42
CA ALA A 14 -3.60 4.33 -2.61
C ALA A 14 -4.61 4.05 -1.49
N ASP A 15 -4.13 3.98 -0.25
CA ASP A 15 -4.95 3.62 0.91
C ASP A 15 -4.49 4.38 2.16
N TRP A 16 -5.30 4.38 3.22
CA TRP A 16 -5.02 5.05 4.48
C TRP A 16 -3.89 4.36 5.24
N GLY A 17 -2.67 4.83 5.04
CA GLY A 17 -1.48 4.26 5.64
C GLY A 17 -1.21 4.73 7.06
N ARG A 18 -0.12 4.22 7.63
CA ARG A 18 0.34 4.59 8.97
C ARG A 18 0.44 6.12 9.14
N PRO A 19 -0.20 6.68 10.20
CA PRO A 19 -0.11 8.11 10.48
C PRO A 19 1.33 8.61 10.53
N GLN A 20 1.62 9.69 9.80
CA GLN A 20 2.97 10.26 9.75
C GLN A 20 3.34 10.98 11.05
N ASN A 21 2.32 11.47 11.77
CA ASN A 21 2.46 12.22 13.01
C ASN A 21 1.12 12.21 13.78
N ALA A 22 1.11 12.82 14.97
CA ALA A 22 -0.07 12.88 15.83
C ALA A 22 -1.26 13.59 15.18
N LEU A 23 -1.03 14.61 14.36
CA LEU A 23 -2.09 15.30 13.63
C LEU A 23 -2.76 14.36 12.61
N MET A 24 -1.98 13.58 11.87
CA MET A 24 -2.52 12.58 10.93
C MET A 24 -3.23 11.44 11.66
N TRP A 25 -2.80 11.11 12.88
CA TRP A 25 -3.51 10.13 13.70
C TRP A 25 -4.89 10.67 14.12
N LEU A 26 -4.97 11.93 14.54
CA LEU A 26 -6.25 12.58 14.86
C LEU A 26 -7.16 12.69 13.63
N ALA A 27 -6.62 13.10 12.48
CA ALA A 27 -7.36 13.18 11.24
C ALA A 27 -7.95 11.82 10.82
N SER A 28 -7.22 10.72 11.07
CA SER A 28 -7.70 9.37 10.76
C SER A 28 -8.90 8.92 11.60
N LEU A 29 -9.19 9.57 12.73
CA LEU A 29 -10.32 9.19 13.58
C LEU A 29 -11.67 9.35 12.85
N GLY A 30 -11.79 10.36 11.98
CA GLY A 30 -13.00 10.54 11.15
C GLY A 30 -13.24 9.37 10.21
N ILE A 31 -12.18 8.88 9.56
CA ILE A 31 -12.26 7.70 8.67
C ILE A 31 -12.56 6.43 9.47
N ARG A 32 -11.94 6.21 10.64
CA ARG A 32 -12.22 5.02 11.48
C ARG A 32 -13.69 4.91 11.91
N LEU A 33 -14.39 6.05 12.03
CA LEU A 33 -15.82 6.09 12.31
C LEU A 33 -16.68 5.75 11.09
N LEU A 34 -16.22 6.08 9.87
CA LEU A 34 -16.95 5.86 8.61
C LEU A 34 -16.69 4.48 8.00
N ASP A 35 -15.43 4.01 8.00
CA ASP A 35 -14.99 2.72 7.42
C ASP A 35 -14.97 1.55 8.42
N GLY A 36 -15.19 1.84 9.70
CA GLY A 36 -15.09 0.88 10.80
C GLY A 36 -13.65 0.67 11.29
N ALA A 37 -13.48 0.66 12.60
CA ALA A 37 -12.16 0.66 13.25
C ALA A 37 -11.35 -0.65 13.05
N GLU A 38 -12.02 -1.79 12.78
CA GLU A 38 -11.35 -3.07 12.49
C GLU A 38 -10.70 -3.08 11.10
N THR A 39 -11.40 -2.58 10.08
CA THR A 39 -10.93 -2.56 8.69
C THR A 39 -9.70 -1.67 8.50
N THR A 40 -9.58 -0.58 9.27
CA THR A 40 -8.46 0.39 9.15
C THR A 40 -7.26 0.05 10.04
N GLY A 41 -7.37 -0.93 10.96
CA GLY A 41 -6.31 -1.21 11.94
C GLY A 41 -4.99 -1.64 11.31
N ASP A 42 -5.06 -2.52 10.31
CA ASP A 42 -3.88 -3.06 9.63
C ASP A 42 -3.21 -2.05 8.71
N ASN A 43 -4.00 -1.26 7.99
CA ASN A 43 -3.50 -0.21 7.12
C ASN A 43 -2.85 0.93 7.93
N LEU A 44 -3.47 1.37 9.03
CA LEU A 44 -2.87 2.33 9.97
C LEU A 44 -1.68 1.73 10.74
N GLY A 45 -1.63 0.41 10.91
CA GLY A 45 -0.47 -0.32 11.40
C GLY A 45 0.70 -0.34 10.41
N GLY A 46 0.44 -0.06 9.13
CA GLY A 46 1.40 -0.14 8.04
C GLY A 46 1.69 -1.55 7.56
N ARG A 47 0.73 -2.49 7.70
CA ARG A 47 0.93 -3.90 7.35
C ARG A 47 0.77 -4.21 5.85
N LEU A 48 0.22 -3.27 5.08
CA LEU A 48 -0.11 -3.50 3.67
C LEU A 48 1.07 -4.00 2.82
N PRO A 49 2.30 -3.45 2.93
CA PRO A 49 3.45 -4.01 2.20
C PRO A 49 3.73 -5.48 2.50
N ALA A 50 3.70 -5.88 3.78
CA ALA A 50 3.91 -7.27 4.18
C ALA A 50 2.80 -8.18 3.64
N LEU A 51 1.54 -7.73 3.69
CA LEU A 51 0.41 -8.45 3.11
C LEU A 51 0.54 -8.62 1.59
N MET A 52 1.07 -7.61 0.88
CA MET A 52 1.34 -7.72 -0.55
C MET A 52 2.44 -8.75 -0.84
N GLU A 53 3.51 -8.78 -0.05
CA GLU A 53 4.57 -9.78 -0.19
C GLU A 53 4.06 -11.20 0.11
N GLU A 54 3.29 -11.37 1.18
CA GLU A 54 2.65 -12.64 1.56
C GLU A 54 1.68 -13.14 0.47
N ALA A 55 1.01 -12.24 -0.24
CA ALA A 55 0.15 -12.55 -1.38
C ALA A 55 0.91 -12.88 -2.68
N GLY A 56 2.24 -12.84 -2.66
CA GLY A 56 3.09 -13.21 -3.80
C GLY A 56 3.39 -12.06 -4.76
N PHE A 57 3.10 -10.81 -4.41
CA PHE A 57 3.59 -9.68 -5.17
C PHE A 57 5.10 -9.48 -4.96
N ILE A 58 5.77 -9.02 -6.00
CA ILE A 58 7.22 -8.73 -5.98
C ILE A 58 7.46 -7.24 -6.18
N SER A 59 8.67 -6.78 -5.84
CA SER A 59 9.05 -5.37 -5.96
C SER A 59 8.08 -4.43 -5.23
N VAL A 60 7.57 -4.88 -4.07
CA VAL A 60 6.66 -4.11 -3.22
C VAL A 60 7.43 -2.91 -2.65
N ALA A 61 6.87 -1.72 -2.80
CA ALA A 61 7.46 -0.50 -2.28
C ALA A 61 6.37 0.51 -1.91
N GLU A 62 6.57 1.20 -0.79
CA GLU A 62 5.88 2.48 -0.55
C GLU A 62 6.62 3.57 -1.34
N MET A 63 5.86 4.32 -2.13
CA MET A 63 6.37 5.31 -3.05
C MET A 63 6.30 6.72 -2.48
N ASP A 64 5.22 7.02 -1.76
CA ASP A 64 4.98 8.34 -1.21
C ASP A 64 3.94 8.30 -0.08
N ARG A 65 3.87 9.40 0.69
CA ARG A 65 2.86 9.66 1.70
C ARG A 65 2.37 11.10 1.59
N LEU A 66 1.05 11.25 1.51
CA LEU A 66 0.39 12.54 1.45
C LEU A 66 -0.37 12.77 2.75
N MET A 67 -0.16 13.95 3.37
CA MET A 67 -1.00 14.41 4.46
C MET A 67 -2.28 15.02 3.88
N THR A 68 -3.42 14.46 4.25
CA THR A 68 -4.74 14.93 3.78
C THR A 68 -5.61 15.37 4.95
N ALA A 69 -6.77 15.95 4.66
CA ALA A 69 -7.77 16.27 5.67
C ALA A 69 -8.30 15.02 6.43
N PHE A 70 -8.06 13.82 5.90
CA PHE A 70 -8.58 12.55 6.41
C PHE A 70 -7.49 11.64 6.99
N GLY A 71 -6.25 12.13 7.08
CA GLY A 71 -5.10 11.37 7.56
C GLY A 71 -4.02 11.16 6.49
N THR A 72 -3.12 10.21 6.75
CA THR A 72 -2.05 9.85 5.81
C THR A 72 -2.63 8.96 4.70
N LEU A 73 -2.59 9.44 3.45
CA LEU A 73 -2.75 8.58 2.28
C LEU A 73 -1.37 8.07 1.86
N ALA A 74 -1.17 6.76 1.85
CA ALA A 74 0.08 6.13 1.43
C ALA A 74 -0.07 5.52 0.03
N LEU A 75 0.95 5.68 -0.80
CA LEU A 75 0.98 5.18 -2.16
C LEU A 75 1.93 3.99 -2.25
N TYR A 76 1.44 2.84 -2.69
CA TYR A 76 2.21 1.62 -2.84
C TYR A 76 2.30 1.19 -4.30
N ARG A 77 3.40 0.54 -4.65
CA ARG A 77 3.62 -0.12 -5.93
C ARG A 77 4.04 -1.56 -5.69
N ALA A 78 3.58 -2.46 -6.54
CA ALA A 78 4.15 -3.79 -6.65
C ALA A 78 4.07 -4.31 -8.09
N ALA A 79 4.64 -5.48 -8.34
CA ALA A 79 4.58 -6.18 -9.61
C ALA A 79 4.05 -7.61 -9.41
N VAL A 80 3.29 -8.08 -10.39
CA VAL A 80 2.86 -9.48 -10.48
C VAL A 80 4.00 -10.25 -11.16
N PRO A 81 4.52 -11.33 -10.57
CA PRO A 81 5.47 -12.19 -11.24
C PRO A 81 4.91 -12.63 -12.60
N SER A 82 5.67 -12.44 -13.68
CA SER A 82 5.27 -13.03 -14.96
C SER A 82 5.24 -14.54 -14.77
N ALA A 83 4.10 -15.18 -15.00
CA ALA A 83 4.03 -16.64 -15.03
C ALA A 83 5.08 -17.11 -16.05
N ALA A 84 6.05 -17.91 -15.61
CA ALA A 84 6.94 -18.58 -16.53
C ALA A 84 6.05 -19.38 -17.49
N SER A 85 6.25 -19.22 -18.80
CA SER A 85 5.54 -20.03 -19.79
C SER A 85 5.76 -21.50 -19.45
N PRO A 86 4.71 -22.33 -19.29
CA PRO A 86 4.89 -23.76 -19.15
C PRO A 86 5.52 -24.28 -20.45
N THR A 87 6.77 -24.74 -20.36
CA THR A 87 7.47 -25.51 -21.39
C THR A 87 6.80 -26.86 -21.63
#